data_AF-A0A2D7Y793-F1
#
_entry.id   AF-A0A2D7Y793-F1
#
_cell.length_a   1.000
_cell.length_b   1.000
_cell.length_c   1.000
_cell.angle_alpha   90.00
_cell.angle_beta   90.00
_cell.angle_gamma   90.00
#
_symmetry.space_group_name_H-M   'P 1'
#
loop_
_entity.id
_entity.type
_entity.pdbx_description
1 polymer ?
#
loop_
_entity_poly.entity_id
_entity_poly.type
_entity_poly.pdbx_seq_one_letter_code
_entity_poly.pdbx_strand_id
1 'polypeptide(L)'
;MPVSNHYASWISEEMVAMTLRPDMTWLEQISAVEALSECNLAGRPINYLIELTGKICFCGGPQEENLAEIFLQFIPARTSIALLRPAGQPPGDCEAEFHVRLSAAGYRIGNFSTRHAALAWLDHYPTQCARKGLQCGPDCPEAYSDTCPAIASRQPAVSPRLDVGPSAHPNRPGKSNAV
;
A
#
# COMPACT_ATOMS: atom_id res chain seq x y z
N MET A 1 -3.90 -1.17 25.84
CA MET A 1 -3.31 -1.15 24.47
C MET A 1 -2.58 -2.46 24.25
N PRO A 2 -2.69 -3.08 23.06
CA PRO A 2 -1.97 -4.31 22.76
C PRO A 2 -0.46 -4.06 22.77
N VAL A 3 0.30 -5.11 23.06
CA VAL A 3 1.76 -5.06 23.15
C VAL A 3 2.33 -4.69 21.77
N SER A 4 3.19 -3.67 21.71
CA SER A 4 3.95 -3.37 20.49
C SER A 4 4.98 -4.47 20.27
N ASN A 5 5.04 -5.02 19.05
CA ASN A 5 6.10 -5.95 18.66
C ASN A 5 7.30 -5.12 18.13
N HIS A 6 8.50 -5.70 18.11
CA HIS A 6 9.72 -5.07 17.59
C HIS A 6 9.53 -4.45 16.18
N TYR A 7 8.60 -4.97 15.38
CA TYR A 7 8.31 -4.49 14.03
C TYR A 7 7.10 -3.54 13.92
N ALA A 8 6.23 -3.48 14.93
CA ALA A 8 4.95 -2.78 14.85
C ALA A 8 4.65 -1.98 16.12
N SER A 9 4.34 -0.69 15.95
CA SER A 9 4.03 0.24 17.03
C SER A 9 2.64 0.83 16.85
N TRP A 10 1.81 0.73 17.89
CA TRP A 10 0.48 1.33 17.88
C TRP A 10 0.57 2.86 17.92
N ILE A 11 -0.11 3.54 16.99
CA ILE A 11 -0.27 4.99 16.98
C ILE A 11 -1.57 5.39 17.68
N SER A 12 -2.65 4.65 17.41
CA SER A 12 -3.98 4.80 18.01
C SER A 12 -4.69 3.45 18.02
N GLU A 13 -5.91 3.34 18.55
CA GLU A 13 -6.65 2.07 18.58
C GLU A 13 -6.97 1.51 17.17
N GLU A 14 -6.89 2.34 16.13
CA GLU A 14 -7.24 2.00 14.75
C GLU A 14 -6.05 2.15 13.79
N MET A 15 -4.84 2.37 14.31
CA MET A 15 -3.66 2.66 13.48
C MET A 15 -2.37 2.08 14.05
N VAL A 16 -1.62 1.41 13.19
CA VAL A 16 -0.30 0.85 13.50
C VAL A 16 0.75 1.37 12.53
N ALA A 17 1.93 1.67 13.04
CA ALA A 17 3.12 1.94 12.24
C ALA A 17 4.04 0.72 12.18
N MET A 18 4.64 0.51 11.02
CA MET A 18 5.79 -0.37 10.81
C MET A 18 6.92 0.41 10.17
N THR A 19 8.16 0.13 10.57
CA THR A 19 9.35 0.71 9.95
C THR A 19 10.09 -0.36 9.14
N LEU A 20 10.34 -0.09 7.86
CA LEU A 20 11.20 -0.89 7.00
C LEU A 20 12.54 -0.18 6.82
N ARG A 21 13.63 -0.93 7.03
CA ARG A 21 15.00 -0.42 6.95
C ARG A 21 15.78 -1.11 5.82
N PRO A 22 16.72 -0.42 5.15
CA PRO A 22 17.48 -1.00 4.05
C PRO A 22 18.34 -2.21 4.41
N ASP A 23 18.69 -2.36 5.70
CA ASP A 23 19.48 -3.46 6.24
C ASP A 23 18.64 -4.69 6.60
N MET A 24 17.31 -4.59 6.54
CA MET A 24 16.43 -5.73 6.78
C MET A 24 16.54 -6.76 5.66
N THR A 25 16.83 -7.99 6.06
CA THR A 25 16.72 -9.18 5.22
C THR A 25 15.28 -9.40 4.75
N TRP A 26 15.10 -10.16 3.67
CA TRP A 26 13.77 -10.51 3.16
C TRP A 26 12.89 -11.16 4.23
N LEU A 27 13.47 -12.07 5.03
CA LEU A 27 12.76 -12.76 6.11
C LEU A 27 12.29 -11.78 7.20
N GLU A 28 13.11 -10.78 7.55
CA GLU A 28 12.71 -9.73 8.50
C GLU A 28 11.58 -8.86 7.95
N GLN A 29 11.58 -8.57 6.64
CA GLN A 29 10.49 -7.84 5.99
C GLN A 29 9.18 -8.64 6.02
N ILE A 30 9.22 -9.94 5.69
CA ILE A 30 8.05 -10.84 5.81
C ILE A 30 7.56 -10.86 7.26
N SER A 31 8.47 -11.07 8.21
CA SER A 31 8.14 -11.14 9.64
C SER A 31 7.49 -9.84 10.14
N ALA A 32 7.90 -8.69 9.60
CA ALA A 32 7.30 -7.41 9.90
C ALA A 32 5.87 -7.30 9.34
N VAL A 33 5.60 -7.80 8.13
CA VAL A 33 4.25 -7.85 7.54
C VAL A 33 3.35 -8.83 8.29
N GLU A 34 3.87 -10.00 8.67
CA GLU A 34 3.15 -10.96 9.51
C GLU A 34 2.77 -10.34 10.86
N ALA A 35 3.70 -9.63 11.52
CA ALA A 35 3.43 -8.91 12.75
C ALA A 35 2.35 -7.81 12.59
N LEU A 36 2.27 -7.16 11.43
CA LEU A 36 1.16 -6.24 11.12
C LEU A 36 -0.19 -6.96 11.03
N SER A 37 -0.21 -8.20 10.55
CA SER A 37 -1.43 -9.00 10.46
C SER A 37 -1.98 -9.37 11.84
N GLU A 38 -1.10 -9.66 12.80
CA GLU A 38 -1.47 -9.93 14.20
C GLU A 38 -2.13 -8.73 14.88
N CYS A 39 -1.89 -7.53 14.38
CA CYS A 39 -2.51 -6.30 14.88
C CYS A 39 -3.97 -6.12 14.42
N ASN A 40 -4.47 -6.92 13.47
CA ASN A 40 -5.89 -6.93 13.10
C ASN A 40 -6.73 -7.64 14.19
N LEU A 41 -6.90 -6.98 15.34
CA LEU A 41 -7.63 -7.52 16.48
C LEU A 41 -9.08 -7.86 16.11
N ALA A 42 -9.50 -9.10 16.36
CA ALA A 42 -10.85 -9.58 16.08
C ALA A 42 -11.32 -9.30 14.63
N GLY A 43 -10.35 -9.25 13.71
CA GLY A 43 -10.55 -8.96 12.29
C GLY A 43 -11.04 -7.56 11.94
N ARG A 44 -11.02 -6.61 12.88
CA ARG A 44 -11.27 -5.22 12.52
C ARG A 44 -10.10 -4.72 11.68
N PRO A 45 -10.33 -4.30 10.41
CA PRO A 45 -9.26 -3.70 9.64
C PRO A 45 -8.82 -2.41 10.32
N ILE A 46 -7.50 -2.26 10.49
CA ILE A 46 -6.86 -1.04 10.99
C ILE A 46 -6.06 -0.39 9.87
N ASN A 47 -5.75 0.90 10.01
CA ASN A 47 -4.92 1.62 9.05
C ASN A 47 -3.42 1.43 9.34
N TYR A 48 -2.60 1.42 8.30
CA TYR A 48 -1.16 1.24 8.44
C TYR A 48 -0.37 2.46 7.97
N LEU A 49 0.61 2.86 8.78
CA LEU A 49 1.70 3.73 8.37
C LEU A 49 2.94 2.86 8.12
N ILE A 50 3.44 2.82 6.90
CA ILE A 50 4.69 2.12 6.55
C ILE A 50 5.78 3.17 6.36
N GLU A 51 6.76 3.19 7.25
CA GLU A 51 7.87 4.15 7.23
C GLU A 51 9.11 3.52 6.63
N LEU A 52 9.59 4.06 5.52
CA LEU A 52 10.84 3.63 4.89
C LEU A 52 11.96 4.54 5.39
N THR A 53 13.02 3.97 5.96
CA THR A 53 14.21 4.75 6.38
C THR A 53 15.24 4.92 5.25
N GLY A 54 14.98 4.33 4.09
CA GLY A 54 15.83 4.43 2.90
C GLY A 54 15.22 3.73 1.69
N LYS A 55 16.08 3.23 0.78
CA LYS A 55 15.64 2.40 -0.36
C LYS A 55 15.36 0.98 0.11
N ILE A 56 14.11 0.57 0.08
CA ILE A 56 13.66 -0.77 0.45
C ILE A 56 13.42 -1.59 -0.82
N CYS A 57 13.88 -2.84 -0.83
CA CYS A 57 13.67 -3.75 -1.94
C CYS A 57 12.34 -4.48 -1.75
N PHE A 58 11.28 -4.00 -2.41
CA PHE A 58 9.94 -4.60 -2.36
C PHE A 58 9.81 -5.87 -3.23
N CYS A 59 10.82 -6.18 -4.04
CA CYS A 59 10.82 -7.25 -5.03
C CYS A 59 12.13 -8.05 -4.94
N GLY A 60 12.19 -9.20 -5.62
CA GLY A 60 13.43 -9.96 -5.73
C GLY A 60 13.78 -10.72 -4.44
N GLY A 61 12.75 -11.14 -3.70
CA GLY A 61 12.91 -12.16 -2.67
C GLY A 61 13.39 -13.51 -3.26
N PRO A 62 13.64 -14.52 -2.41
CA PRO A 62 13.87 -15.89 -2.88
C PRO A 62 12.77 -16.28 -3.88
N GLN A 63 13.15 -16.86 -5.02
CA GLN A 63 12.20 -17.25 -6.08
C GLN A 63 11.41 -16.07 -6.72
N GLU A 64 11.98 -14.87 -6.74
CA GLU A 64 11.36 -13.67 -7.34
C GLU A 64 10.08 -13.21 -6.62
N GLU A 65 9.95 -13.54 -5.33
CA GLU A 65 8.83 -13.08 -4.52
C GLU A 65 8.75 -11.55 -4.43
N ASN A 66 7.50 -11.06 -4.32
CA ASN A 66 7.16 -9.64 -4.21
C ASN A 66 6.43 -9.40 -2.88
N LEU A 67 6.87 -8.40 -2.13
CA LEU A 67 6.32 -8.07 -0.82
C LEU A 67 4.84 -7.66 -0.92
N ALA A 68 4.40 -7.19 -2.10
CA ALA A 68 2.99 -6.93 -2.37
C ALA A 68 2.15 -8.20 -2.21
N GLU A 69 2.59 -9.34 -2.75
CA GLU A 69 1.84 -10.60 -2.66
C GLU A 69 1.71 -11.07 -1.21
N ILE A 70 2.79 -10.92 -0.43
CA ILE A 70 2.78 -11.20 1.01
C ILE A 70 1.78 -10.28 1.72
N PHE A 71 1.78 -8.98 1.42
CA PHE A 71 0.75 -8.06 1.93
C PHE A 71 -0.67 -8.51 1.58
N LEU A 72 -0.91 -8.94 0.34
CA LEU A 72 -2.23 -9.39 -0.10
C LEU A 72 -2.71 -10.66 0.61
N GLN A 73 -1.79 -11.52 1.04
CA GLN A 73 -2.11 -12.75 1.79
C GLN A 73 -2.50 -12.48 3.23
N PHE A 74 -1.84 -11.51 3.88
CA PHE A 74 -1.95 -11.30 5.33
C PHE A 74 -2.82 -10.12 5.72
N ILE A 75 -2.94 -9.11 4.86
CA ILE A 75 -3.62 -7.86 5.17
C ILE A 75 -4.98 -7.83 4.45
N PRO A 76 -6.06 -7.39 5.10
CA PRO A 76 -7.33 -7.23 4.40
C PRO A 76 -7.32 -5.99 3.49
N ALA A 77 -7.86 -6.12 2.28
CA ALA A 77 -7.98 -5.05 1.26
C ALA A 77 -8.84 -3.84 1.68
N ARG A 78 -9.41 -3.84 2.89
CA ARG A 78 -10.23 -2.77 3.46
C ARG A 78 -9.43 -1.80 4.31
N THR A 79 -8.16 -1.65 3.97
CA THR A 79 -7.18 -0.93 4.78
C THR A 79 -6.62 0.26 4.01
N SER A 80 -6.49 1.40 4.68
CA SER A 80 -5.69 2.51 4.17
C SER A 80 -4.23 2.33 4.58
N ILE A 81 -3.32 2.49 3.63
CA ILE A 81 -1.87 2.35 3.81
C ILE A 81 -1.21 3.68 3.43
N ALA A 82 -0.50 4.30 4.35
CA ALA A 82 0.34 5.45 4.04
C ALA A 82 1.80 5.00 3.97
N LEU A 83 2.41 5.14 2.79
CA LEU A 83 3.83 4.88 2.56
C LEU A 83 4.61 6.17 2.77
N LEU A 84 5.30 6.27 3.91
CA LEU A 84 6.16 7.40 4.25
C LEU A 84 7.59 7.12 3.80
N ARG A 85 8.14 8.04 3.00
CA ARG A 85 9.48 7.94 2.43
C ARG A 85 10.37 9.08 2.89
N PRO A 86 11.70 8.90 2.88
CA PRO A 86 12.62 10.00 3.13
C PRO A 86 12.42 11.12 2.10
N ALA A 87 12.46 12.37 2.56
CA ALA A 87 12.33 13.52 1.68
C ALA A 87 13.45 13.53 0.61
N GLY A 88 13.08 13.82 -0.64
CA GLY A 88 14.02 13.85 -1.76
C GLY A 88 14.36 12.48 -2.37
N GLN A 89 13.78 11.39 -1.86
CA GLN A 89 13.95 10.07 -2.44
C GLN A 89 12.77 9.72 -3.38
N PRO A 90 13.00 9.54 -4.69
CA PRO A 90 11.96 9.07 -5.61
C PRO A 90 11.60 7.59 -5.34
N PRO A 91 10.38 7.14 -5.73
CA PRO A 91 10.03 5.72 -5.69
C PRO A 91 11.00 4.92 -6.55
N GLY A 92 11.42 3.75 -6.07
CA GLY A 92 12.02 2.73 -6.92
C GLY A 92 10.95 1.99 -7.74
N ASP A 93 11.35 1.31 -8.81
CA ASP A 93 10.43 0.57 -9.69
C ASP A 93 9.59 -0.45 -8.92
N CYS A 94 10.20 -1.19 -8.00
CA CYS A 94 9.51 -2.19 -7.19
C CYS A 94 8.57 -1.60 -6.14
N GLU A 95 8.86 -0.40 -5.64
CA GLU A 95 7.94 0.34 -4.76
C GLU A 95 6.72 0.84 -5.55
N ALA A 96 6.94 1.31 -6.78
CA ALA A 96 5.85 1.70 -7.67
C ALA A 96 4.97 0.49 -8.02
N GLU A 97 5.56 -0.68 -8.30
CA GLU A 97 4.83 -1.92 -8.51
C GLU A 97 4.02 -2.32 -7.27
N PHE A 98 4.63 -2.25 -6.08
CA PHE A 98 3.94 -2.51 -4.81
C PHE A 98 2.69 -1.63 -4.65
N HIS A 99 2.82 -0.32 -4.91
CA HIS A 99 1.70 0.60 -4.86
C HIS A 99 0.60 0.26 -5.87
N VAL A 100 0.97 -0.07 -7.11
CA VAL A 100 0.01 -0.43 -8.17
C VAL A 100 -0.74 -1.72 -7.82
N ARG A 101 -0.03 -2.75 -7.36
CA ARG A 101 -0.63 -4.05 -6.98
C ARG A 101 -1.63 -3.89 -5.83
N LEU A 102 -1.26 -3.19 -4.76
CA LEU A 102 -2.17 -2.94 -3.64
C LEU A 102 -3.38 -2.10 -4.07
N SER A 103 -3.18 -1.07 -4.89
CA SER A 103 -4.29 -0.28 -5.43
C SER A 103 -5.26 -1.14 -6.24
N ALA A 104 -4.74 -2.02 -7.12
CA ALA A 104 -5.53 -2.93 -7.94
C ALA A 104 -6.30 -3.96 -7.09
N ALA A 105 -5.74 -4.38 -5.97
CA ALA A 105 -6.36 -5.31 -5.03
C ALA A 105 -7.42 -4.66 -4.11
N GLY A 106 -7.66 -3.36 -4.23
CA GLY A 106 -8.74 -2.67 -3.50
C GLY A 106 -8.29 -1.81 -2.31
N TYR A 107 -6.98 -1.73 -2.06
CA TYR A 107 -6.42 -0.93 -0.98
C TYR A 107 -6.44 0.55 -1.33
N ARG A 108 -6.58 1.39 -0.31
CA ARG A 108 -6.28 2.81 -0.44
C ARG A 108 -4.85 3.04 0.00
N ILE A 109 -3.94 3.20 -0.94
CA ILE A 109 -2.53 3.47 -0.64
C ILE A 109 -2.14 4.89 -1.09
N GLY A 110 -1.36 5.59 -0.27
CA GLY A 110 -0.88 6.94 -0.55
C GLY A 110 0.60 7.08 -0.23
N ASN A 111 1.30 7.92 -0.98
CA ASN A 111 2.73 8.20 -0.80
C ASN A 111 2.96 9.56 -0.14
N PHE A 112 3.83 9.61 0.87
CA PHE A 112 4.08 10.81 1.66
C PHE A 112 5.57 11.03 1.90
N SER A 113 5.95 12.29 2.08
CA SER A 113 7.32 12.71 2.45
C SER A 113 7.41 13.24 3.88
N THR A 114 6.28 13.39 4.58
CA THR A 114 6.23 13.80 5.98
C THR A 114 5.25 12.94 6.76
N ARG A 115 5.62 12.59 8.00
CA ARG A 115 4.77 11.81 8.88
C ARG A 115 3.45 12.51 9.18
N HIS A 116 3.48 13.85 9.35
CA HIS A 116 2.28 14.63 9.61
C HIS A 116 1.24 14.52 8.48
N ALA A 117 1.66 14.65 7.22
CA ALA A 117 0.75 14.51 6.09
C ALA A 117 0.20 13.08 5.94
N ALA A 118 1.04 12.07 6.20
CA ALA A 118 0.64 10.67 6.17
C ALA A 118 -0.44 10.37 7.21
N LEU A 119 -0.24 10.80 8.46
CA LEU A 119 -1.20 10.60 9.54
C LEU A 119 -2.51 11.36 9.27
N ALA A 120 -2.43 12.62 8.87
CA ALA A 120 -3.62 13.42 8.54
C ALA A 120 -4.45 12.78 7.41
N TRP A 121 -3.79 12.15 6.44
CA TRP A 121 -4.46 11.41 5.37
C TRP A 121 -5.11 10.12 5.86
N LEU A 122 -4.44 9.35 6.72
CA LEU A 122 -5.02 8.15 7.33
C LEU A 122 -6.23 8.48 8.21
N ASP A 123 -6.20 9.58 8.96
CA ASP A 123 -7.32 10.06 9.77
C ASP A 123 -8.53 10.49 8.92
N HIS A 124 -8.29 10.99 7.70
CA HIS A 124 -9.35 11.34 6.77
C HIS A 124 -10.03 10.09 6.16
N TYR A 125 -9.32 8.96 6.15
CA TYR A 125 -9.77 7.68 5.60
C TYR A 125 -9.70 6.55 6.64
N PRO A 126 -10.45 6.67 7.76
CA PRO A 126 -10.58 5.59 8.72
C PRO A 126 -11.22 4.39 8.03
N THR A 127 -10.99 3.19 8.55
CA THR A 127 -11.62 1.99 7.99
C THR A 127 -13.14 2.15 8.05
N GLN A 128 -13.85 1.76 6.99
CA GLN A 128 -15.31 2.03 6.91
C GLN A 128 -16.10 1.39 8.07
N CYS A 129 -15.51 0.36 8.66
CA CYS A 129 -16.01 -0.38 9.81
C CYS A 129 -15.90 0.41 11.11
N ALA A 130 -14.80 1.16 11.30
CA ALA A 130 -14.65 2.11 12.40
C ALA A 130 -15.74 3.19 12.36
N ARG A 131 -16.01 3.76 11.17
CA ARG A 131 -17.02 4.82 11.01
C ARG A 131 -18.45 4.41 11.36
N LYS A 132 -18.78 3.12 11.25
CA LYS A 132 -20.13 2.60 11.53
C LYS A 132 -20.20 1.82 12.86
N GLY A 133 -19.10 1.70 13.60
CA GLY A 133 -19.03 0.85 14.80
C GLY A 133 -19.28 -0.63 14.51
N LEU A 134 -19.09 -1.06 13.27
CA LEU A 134 -19.33 -2.44 12.84
C LEU A 134 -18.07 -3.28 13.12
N GLN A 135 -18.25 -4.44 13.74
CA GLN A 135 -17.21 -5.47 13.68
C GLN A 135 -17.12 -5.89 12.22
N CYS A 136 -15.96 -5.81 11.58
CA CYS A 136 -15.76 -6.23 10.18
C CYS A 136 -14.71 -7.34 10.08
N GLY A 137 -14.60 -8.14 11.14
CA GLY A 137 -13.77 -9.33 11.12
C GLY A 137 -14.18 -10.33 10.05
N PRO A 138 -13.34 -11.35 9.79
CA PRO A 138 -13.73 -12.45 8.93
C PRO A 138 -15.03 -13.11 9.41
N ASP A 139 -15.35 -13.00 10.71
CA ASP A 139 -16.59 -13.46 11.33
C ASP A 139 -17.77 -12.47 11.22
N CYS A 140 -17.56 -11.28 10.65
CA CYS A 140 -18.64 -10.33 10.43
C CYS A 140 -19.48 -10.74 9.20
N PRO A 141 -20.81 -10.85 9.34
CA PRO A 141 -21.70 -11.15 8.22
C PRO A 141 -21.59 -10.15 7.06
N GLU A 142 -21.23 -8.91 7.36
CA GLU A 142 -21.08 -7.82 6.39
C GLU A 142 -19.66 -7.70 5.82
N ALA A 143 -18.70 -8.53 6.27
CA ALA A 143 -17.29 -8.49 5.86
C ALA A 143 -17.03 -8.73 4.37
N TYR A 144 -18.05 -9.12 3.61
CA TYR A 144 -18.00 -9.29 2.15
C TYR A 144 -19.24 -8.71 1.44
N SER A 145 -19.97 -7.83 2.13
CA SER A 145 -21.20 -7.22 1.61
C SER A 145 -20.98 -5.79 1.10
N ASP A 146 -21.96 -5.29 0.34
CA ASP A 146 -21.96 -3.91 -0.16
C ASP A 146 -22.09 -2.84 0.94
N THR A 147 -22.49 -3.21 2.17
CA THR A 147 -22.57 -2.28 3.32
C THR A 147 -21.21 -1.98 3.94
N CYS A 148 -20.23 -2.87 3.74
CA CYS A 148 -18.83 -2.69 4.05
C CYS A 148 -18.01 -3.03 2.79
N PRO A 149 -17.96 -2.20 1.76
CA PRO A 149 -17.23 -2.54 0.53
C PRO A 149 -15.71 -2.36 0.72
N ALA A 150 -14.88 -3.00 -0.12
CA ALA A 150 -13.43 -2.71 -0.18
C ALA A 150 -13.21 -1.20 -0.39
N ILE A 151 -12.23 -0.59 0.30
CA ILE A 151 -12.09 0.88 0.35
C ILE A 151 -11.89 1.48 -1.06
N ALA A 152 -11.27 0.76 -2.00
CA ALA A 152 -11.08 1.23 -3.37
C ALA A 152 -12.15 0.77 -4.39
N SER A 153 -13.18 0.00 -4.00
CA SER A 153 -14.31 -0.33 -4.90
C SER A 153 -15.08 0.90 -5.43
N ARG A 154 -14.83 2.09 -4.86
CA ARG A 154 -15.46 3.36 -5.24
C ARG A 154 -14.50 4.43 -5.76
N GLN A 155 -13.22 4.14 -5.97
CA GLN A 155 -12.30 5.13 -6.56
C GLN A 155 -12.06 4.81 -8.05
N PRO A 156 -12.34 5.76 -8.98
CA PRO A 156 -11.73 5.68 -10.29
C PRO A 156 -10.21 5.72 -10.08
N ALA A 157 -9.48 4.85 -10.78
CA ALA A 157 -8.02 4.84 -10.74
C ALA A 157 -7.49 6.20 -11.23
N VAL A 158 -7.24 7.13 -10.31
CA VAL A 158 -6.56 8.38 -10.64
C VAL A 158 -5.07 8.08 -10.67
N SER A 159 -4.61 7.63 -11.83
CA SER A 159 -3.21 7.68 -12.18
C SER A 159 -2.94 9.10 -12.70
N PRO A 160 -2.05 9.91 -12.10
CA PRO A 160 -1.47 11.04 -12.81
C PRO A 160 -0.42 10.47 -13.77
N ARG A 161 -0.86 9.66 -14.74
CA ARG A 161 -0.10 9.54 -15.98
C ARG A 161 -0.31 10.84 -16.70
N LEU A 162 0.66 11.74 -16.58
CA LEU A 162 0.92 12.73 -17.61
C LEU A 162 0.86 12.00 -18.96
N ASP A 163 -0.10 12.40 -19.79
CA ASP A 163 -0.29 11.94 -21.14
C ASP A 163 1.03 12.00 -21.93
N VAL A 164 1.69 10.85 -22.08
CA VAL A 164 2.61 10.63 -23.18
C VAL A 164 1.82 9.85 -24.22
N GLY A 165 1.10 10.60 -25.07
CA GLY A 165 0.30 10.05 -26.16
C GLY A 165 1.16 9.27 -27.17
N PRO A 166 0.59 8.26 -27.85
CA PRO A 166 1.30 7.45 -28.83
C PRO A 166 1.27 8.15 -30.19
N SER A 167 2.17 9.11 -30.44
CA SER A 167 2.37 9.69 -31.78
C SER A 167 3.73 10.38 -31.90
N ALA A 168 4.78 9.59 -32.07
CA ALA A 168 6.02 10.04 -32.73
C ALA A 168 6.70 8.82 -33.36
N HIS A 169 6.23 8.43 -34.55
CA HIS A 169 6.99 7.52 -35.40
C HIS A 169 8.37 8.15 -35.72
N PRO A 170 9.47 7.37 -35.72
CA PRO A 170 10.68 7.81 -36.37
C PRO A 170 10.45 7.87 -37.88
N ASN A 171 10.56 9.07 -38.45
CA ASN A 171 10.51 9.30 -39.90
C ASN A 171 11.51 8.38 -40.61
N ARG A 172 11.00 7.42 -41.39
CA ARG A 172 11.78 6.77 -42.46
C ARG A 172 11.89 7.75 -43.63
N PRO A 173 13.08 8.00 -44.20
CA PRO A 173 13.18 8.76 -45.44
C PRO A 173 12.68 7.88 -46.60
N GLY A 174 11.50 8.23 -47.11
CA GLY A 174 10.91 7.67 -48.32
C GLY A 174 11.62 8.22 -49.55
N LYS A 175 12.05 7.29 -50.42
CA LYS A 175 12.44 7.52 -51.80
C LYS A 175 11.37 8.35 -52.53
N SER A 176 11.77 9.42 -53.20
CA SER A 176 10.99 10.01 -54.30
C SER A 176 11.69 9.67 -55.61
N ASN A 177 10.96 9.05 -56.52
CA ASN A 177 11.35 8.87 -57.92
C ASN A 177 10.45 9.76 -58.79
N ALA A 178 11.06 10.31 -59.84
CA ALA A 178 10.49 10.86 -61.07
C ALA A 178 9.80 12.24 -61.03
N VAL A 179 10.49 13.25 -61.56
CA VAL A 179 10.24 13.76 -62.94
C VAL A 179 11.58 13.81 -63.66
#